data_AF-L8GD71-F1
#
_entry.id   AF-L8GD71-F1
#
_cell.length_a   1.000
_cell.length_b   1.000
_cell.length_c   1.000
_cell.angle_alpha   90.00
_cell.angle_beta   90.00
_cell.angle_gamma   90.00
#
_symmetry.space_group_name_H-M   'P 1'
#
loop_
_entity.id
_entity.type
_entity.pdbx_description
1 polymer ?
#
loop_
_entity_poly.entity_id
_entity_poly.type
_entity_poly.pdbx_seq_one_letter_code
_entity_poly.pdbx_strand_id
1 'polypeptide(L)'
;YHVPAATHSDSEVKRIQLRVCNVLKYWVSQHFDDFDHDLIQTVVNFVDESLAVDGHDSVTGVLRNAIVKRTCGLKSRVTRGRVLIVSKGSTAPAPKVGAEMVSGAGADVAMSIFDFDEEEVARQLTLREFLLY
;
A
#
# COMPACT_ATOMS: atom_id res chain seq x y z
N TYR A 1 -8.18 -22.92 -10.04
CA TYR A 1 -7.88 -23.38 -8.67
C TYR A 1 -8.26 -24.84 -8.45
N HIS A 2 -9.34 -25.33 -9.06
CA HIS A 2 -9.64 -26.77 -9.11
C HIS A 2 -8.46 -27.58 -9.68
N VAL A 3 -8.06 -28.63 -8.95
CA VAL A 3 -7.00 -29.56 -9.34
C VAL A 3 -7.67 -30.91 -9.62
N PRO A 4 -7.49 -31.51 -10.82
CA PRO A 4 -8.11 -32.80 -11.13
C PRO A 4 -7.73 -33.90 -10.14
N ALA A 5 -8.73 -34.48 -9.45
CA ALA A 5 -8.52 -35.53 -8.45
C ALA A 5 -8.01 -36.85 -9.04
N ALA A 6 -8.13 -37.04 -10.36
CA ALA A 6 -7.69 -38.26 -11.04
C ALA A 6 -6.15 -38.41 -11.11
N THR A 7 -5.40 -37.33 -10.89
CA THR A 7 -3.94 -37.31 -11.13
C THR A 7 -3.11 -37.00 -9.88
N HIS A 8 -3.73 -36.61 -8.77
CA HIS A 8 -3.03 -36.10 -7.59
C HIS A 8 -3.65 -36.61 -6.30
N SER A 9 -2.79 -36.90 -5.31
CA SER A 9 -3.23 -37.14 -3.94
C SER A 9 -3.80 -35.86 -3.31
N ASP A 10 -4.68 -36.00 -2.31
CA ASP A 10 -5.23 -34.85 -1.57
C ASP A 10 -4.15 -33.92 -1.00
N SER A 11 -3.00 -34.49 -0.63
CA SER A 11 -1.86 -33.73 -0.12
C SER A 11 -1.21 -32.84 -1.19
N GLU A 12 -1.16 -33.30 -2.44
CA GLU A 12 -0.64 -32.57 -3.58
C GLU A 12 -1.63 -31.50 -4.03
N VAL A 13 -2.92 -31.81 -4.05
CA VAL A 13 -4.00 -30.86 -4.33
C VAL A 13 -3.91 -29.67 -3.38
N LYS A 14 -3.86 -29.92 -2.06
CA LYS A 14 -3.72 -28.86 -1.04
C LYS A 14 -2.45 -28.03 -1.21
N ARG A 15 -1.32 -28.67 -1.57
CA ARG A 15 -0.06 -27.95 -1.84
C ARG A 15 -0.15 -27.03 -3.05
N ILE A 16 -0.78 -27.48 -4.14
CA ILE A 16 -0.97 -26.68 -5.36
C ILE A 16 -1.89 -25.50 -5.04
N GLN A 17 -3.01 -25.78 -4.41
CA GLN A 17 -3.97 -24.79 -3.94
C GLN A 17 -3.31 -23.71 -3.08
N LEU A 18 -2.52 -24.10 -2.06
CA LEU A 18 -1.82 -23.15 -1.21
C LEU A 18 -0.85 -22.25 -1.99
N ARG A 19 -0.18 -22.78 -3.02
CA ARG A 19 0.69 -21.98 -3.90
C ARG A 19 -0.11 -20.95 -4.69
N VAL A 20 -1.28 -21.30 -5.20
CA VAL A 20 -2.19 -20.35 -5.88
C VAL A 20 -2.59 -19.23 -4.91
N CYS A 21 -2.98 -19.57 -3.68
CA CYS A 21 -3.36 -18.57 -2.69
C CYS A 21 -2.18 -17.65 -2.31
N ASN A 22 -0.96 -18.19 -2.25
CA ASN A 22 0.24 -17.39 -2.01
C ASN A 22 0.55 -16.41 -3.15
N VAL A 23 0.39 -16.84 -4.41
CA VAL A 23 0.52 -15.96 -5.57
C VAL A 23 -0.51 -14.84 -5.51
N LEU A 24 -1.78 -15.19 -5.28
CA LEU A 24 -2.86 -14.21 -5.17
C LEU A 24 -2.61 -13.21 -4.03
N LYS A 25 -2.14 -13.70 -2.88
CA LYS A 25 -1.77 -12.83 -1.74
C LYS A 25 -0.66 -11.86 -2.11
N TYR A 26 0.39 -12.35 -2.76
CA TYR A 26 1.50 -11.50 -3.19
C TYR A 26 1.03 -10.44 -4.20
N TRP A 27 0.22 -10.86 -5.17
CA TRP A 27 -0.29 -10.00 -6.22
C TRP A 27 -1.13 -8.85 -5.66
N VAL A 28 -2.14 -9.15 -4.83
CA VAL A 28 -2.98 -8.16 -4.12
C VAL A 28 -2.13 -7.25 -3.22
N SER A 29 -1.07 -7.78 -2.60
CA SER A 29 -0.27 -7.02 -1.64
C SER A 29 0.77 -6.09 -2.29
N GLN A 30 1.31 -6.46 -3.46
CA GLN A 30 2.45 -5.75 -4.07
C GLN A 30 2.09 -5.04 -5.38
N HIS A 31 1.14 -5.57 -6.15
CA HIS A 31 0.72 -5.01 -7.43
C HIS A 31 -0.80 -4.82 -7.46
N PHE A 32 -1.33 -4.16 -6.43
CA PHE A 32 -2.76 -3.85 -6.37
C PHE A 32 -3.22 -2.92 -7.51
N ASP A 33 -2.29 -2.20 -8.13
CA ASP A 33 -2.59 -1.27 -9.24
C ASP A 33 -3.06 -2.02 -10.50
N ASP A 34 -2.83 -3.34 -10.58
CA ASP A 34 -3.37 -4.21 -11.63
C ASP A 34 -4.88 -4.51 -11.44
N PHE A 35 -5.45 -4.15 -10.29
CA PHE A 35 -6.81 -4.52 -9.91
C PHE A 35 -7.78 -3.34 -10.08
N ASP A 36 -8.63 -3.44 -11.09
CA ASP A 36 -9.81 -2.59 -11.24
C ASP A 36 -10.97 -3.07 -10.33
N HIS A 37 -12.07 -2.31 -10.32
CA HIS A 37 -13.22 -2.62 -9.47
C HIS A 37 -13.82 -4.01 -9.75
N ASP A 38 -13.87 -4.41 -11.02
CA ASP A 38 -14.47 -5.68 -11.44
C ASP A 38 -13.58 -6.87 -11.03
N LEU A 39 -12.26 -6.74 -11.19
CA LEU A 39 -11.31 -7.76 -10.78
C LEU A 39 -11.23 -7.88 -9.26
N ILE A 40 -11.31 -6.76 -8.52
CA ILE A 40 -11.41 -6.78 -7.06
C ILE A 40 -12.64 -7.59 -6.63
N GLN A 41 -13.81 -7.31 -7.21
CA GLN A 41 -15.03 -8.02 -6.86
C GLN A 41 -14.93 -9.52 -7.19
N THR A 42 -14.35 -9.85 -8.35
CA THR A 42 -14.11 -11.25 -8.76
C THR A 42 -13.24 -11.98 -7.75
N VAL A 43 -12.17 -11.34 -7.25
CA VAL A 43 -11.27 -11.93 -6.26
C VAL A 43 -11.92 -12.03 -4.88
N VAL A 44 -12.72 -11.05 -4.47
CA VAL A 44 -13.50 -11.12 -3.23
C VAL A 44 -14.48 -12.29 -3.27
N ASN A 45 -15.22 -12.46 -4.36
CA ASN A 45 -16.15 -13.58 -4.53
C ASN A 45 -15.40 -14.91 -4.50
N PHE A 46 -14.25 -15.03 -5.17
CA PHE A 46 -13.43 -16.23 -5.11
C PHE A 46 -12.95 -16.56 -3.68
N VAL A 47 -12.56 -15.55 -2.90
CA VAL A 47 -12.12 -15.71 -1.50
C VAL A 47 -13.28 -16.17 -0.60
N ASP A 48 -14.44 -15.53 -0.72
CA ASP A 48 -15.59 -15.78 0.15
C ASP A 48 -16.38 -17.04 -0.25
N GLU A 49 -16.51 -17.35 -1.55
CA GLU A 49 -17.35 -18.45 -2.05
C GLU A 49 -16.60 -19.74 -2.36
N SER A 50 -15.30 -19.68 -2.66
CA SER A 50 -14.49 -20.87 -2.96
C SER A 50 -13.53 -21.21 -1.83
N LEU A 51 -12.62 -20.28 -1.48
CA LEU A 51 -11.56 -20.56 -0.49
C LEU A 51 -12.09 -20.85 0.92
N ALA A 52 -13.11 -20.10 1.37
CA ALA A 52 -13.70 -20.31 2.69
C ALA A 52 -14.39 -21.67 2.80
N VAL A 53 -15.06 -22.11 1.72
CA VAL A 53 -15.75 -23.41 1.67
C VAL A 53 -14.74 -24.58 1.67
N ASP A 54 -13.57 -24.39 1.07
CA ASP A 54 -12.50 -25.39 1.00
C ASP A 54 -11.67 -25.50 2.32
N GLY A 55 -12.05 -24.77 3.38
CA GLY A 55 -11.41 -24.84 4.69
C GLY A 55 -10.05 -24.13 4.79
N HIS A 56 -9.76 -23.21 3.86
CA HIS A 56 -8.52 -22.43 3.84
C HIS A 56 -8.59 -21.13 4.67
N ASP A 57 -9.30 -21.16 5.81
CA ASP A 57 -9.70 -19.99 6.60
C ASP A 57 -8.56 -19.03 6.94
N SER A 58 -7.39 -19.57 7.28
CA SER A 58 -6.20 -18.78 7.62
C SER A 58 -5.71 -17.91 6.46
N VAL A 59 -5.85 -18.38 5.21
CA VAL A 59 -5.43 -17.65 4.01
C VAL A 59 -6.53 -16.71 3.53
N THR A 60 -7.79 -17.12 3.65
CA THR A 60 -8.99 -16.32 3.37
C THR A 60 -8.97 -15.01 4.18
N GLY A 61 -8.77 -15.10 5.50
CA GLY A 61 -8.71 -13.92 6.36
C GLY A 61 -7.55 -12.98 6.02
N VAL A 62 -6.39 -13.53 5.64
CA VAL A 62 -5.22 -12.73 5.24
C VAL A 62 -5.46 -12.01 3.90
N LEU A 63 -6.03 -12.71 2.91
CA LEU A 63 -6.37 -12.13 1.61
C LEU A 63 -7.43 -11.03 1.75
N ARG A 64 -8.50 -11.31 2.49
CA ARG A 64 -9.57 -10.33 2.75
C ARG A 64 -9.04 -9.07 3.43
N ASN A 65 -8.21 -9.23 4.45
CA ASN A 65 -7.54 -8.11 5.12
C ASN A 65 -6.60 -7.34 4.19
N ALA A 66 -5.91 -8.01 3.26
CA ALA A 66 -5.06 -7.34 2.28
C ALA A 66 -5.89 -6.49 1.30
N ILE A 67 -7.02 -7.01 0.81
CA ILE A 67 -7.95 -6.30 -0.08
C ILE A 67 -8.53 -5.08 0.64
N VAL A 68 -9.13 -5.27 1.82
CA VAL A 68 -9.77 -4.18 2.60
C VAL A 68 -8.79 -3.05 2.93
N LYS A 69 -7.54 -3.37 3.29
CA LYS A 69 -6.50 -2.36 3.51
C LYS A 69 -6.25 -1.49 2.28
N ARG A 70 -6.38 -2.04 1.07
CA ARG A 70 -6.15 -1.30 -0.18
C ARG A 70 -7.40 -0.55 -0.65
N THR A 71 -8.60 -1.13 -0.53
CA THR A 71 -9.86 -0.47 -0.96
C THR A 71 -10.37 0.60 -0.01
N CYS A 72 -10.29 0.42 1.31
CA CYS A 72 -10.84 1.38 2.26
C CYS A 72 -9.97 2.63 2.44
N GLY A 73 -8.91 2.81 1.64
CA GLY A 73 -8.00 3.94 1.76
C GLY A 73 -7.31 4.01 3.13
N LEU A 74 -7.37 2.93 3.92
CA LEU A 74 -6.59 2.76 5.13
C LEU A 74 -5.17 2.56 4.65
N LYS A 75 -4.50 3.68 4.32
CA LYS A 75 -3.09 3.73 3.95
C LYS A 75 -2.35 3.10 5.11
N SER A 76 -2.19 1.77 5.06
CA SER A 76 -1.18 1.10 5.81
C SER A 76 0.07 1.73 5.25
N ARG A 77 0.63 2.67 6.02
CA ARG A 77 1.90 3.33 5.77
C ARG A 77 3.05 2.34 5.94
N VAL A 78 2.82 1.11 5.49
CA VAL A 78 3.76 0.01 5.38
C VAL A 78 3.87 -0.23 3.89
N THR A 79 4.36 0.79 3.18
CA THR A 79 5.26 0.54 2.06
C THR A 79 6.36 -0.34 2.64
N ARG A 80 6.33 -1.63 2.30
CA ARG A 80 7.38 -2.58 2.61
C ARG A 80 8.62 -2.12 1.84
N GLY A 81 9.34 -1.14 2.41
CA GLY A 81 10.43 -0.45 1.74
C GLY A 81 10.93 0.87 2.36
N ARG A 82 10.13 1.60 3.17
CA ARG A 82 10.61 2.86 3.76
C ARG A 82 10.12 3.06 5.19
N VAL A 83 10.63 2.23 6.11
CA VAL A 83 10.73 2.68 7.51
C VAL A 83 11.76 3.80 7.51
N LEU A 84 11.31 5.05 7.66
CA LEU A 84 12.22 6.13 7.99
C LEU A 84 12.81 5.77 9.36
N ILE A 85 14.10 5.41 9.38
CA ILE A 85 14.83 5.19 10.61
C ILE A 85 15.00 6.57 11.25
N VAL A 86 13.99 6.99 12.01
CA VAL A 86 14.10 8.14 12.89
C VAL A 86 14.80 7.64 14.14
N SER A 87 16.07 7.98 14.28
CA SER A 87 16.82 7.77 15.51
C SER A 87 16.01 8.35 16.69
N LYS A 88 15.86 7.57 17.76
CA LYS A 88 15.11 7.98 18.96
C LYS A 88 15.63 9.33 19.45
N GLY A 89 14.81 10.39 19.38
CA GLY A 89 15.16 11.76 19.77
C GLY A 89 15.43 12.74 18.63
N SER A 90 15.44 12.30 17.36
CA SER A 90 15.52 13.20 16.21
C SER A 90 14.13 13.74 15.85
N THR A 91 13.88 15.02 16.08
CA THR A 91 12.69 15.72 15.58
C THR A 91 13.03 16.41 14.26
N ALA A 92 12.09 16.45 13.33
CA ALA A 92 12.25 17.23 12.11
C ALA A 92 12.56 18.70 12.46
N PRO A 93 13.50 19.35 11.75
CA PRO A 93 13.77 20.77 11.96
C PRO A 93 12.52 21.60 11.67
N ALA A 94 12.37 22.72 12.36
CA ALA A 94 11.25 23.63 12.14
C ALA A 94 11.30 24.21 10.70
N PRO A 95 10.15 24.41 10.03
CA PRO A 95 10.11 25.05 8.72
C PRO A 95 10.71 26.46 8.77
N LYS A 96 11.57 26.78 7.80
CA LYS A 96 12.18 28.11 7.66
C LYS A 96 11.33 29.00 6.76
N VAL A 97 10.07 29.16 7.13
CA VAL A 97 9.09 29.94 6.38
C VAL A 97 8.46 30.98 7.32
N GLY A 98 8.19 32.19 6.82
CA GLY A 98 7.48 33.21 7.58
C GLY A 98 6.12 32.72 8.09
N ALA A 99 5.75 33.11 9.31
CA ALA A 99 4.53 32.64 9.99
C ALA A 99 3.23 32.87 9.16
N GLU A 100 3.21 33.89 8.31
CA GLU A 100 2.06 34.22 7.44
C GLU A 100 1.89 33.26 6.25
N MET A 101 2.97 32.61 5.81
CA MET A 101 2.89 31.59 4.77
C MET A 101 2.40 30.24 5.31
N VAL A 102 2.63 29.96 6.60
CA VAL A 102 2.19 28.73 7.27
C VAL A 102 0.69 28.72 7.52
N SER A 103 0.06 29.90 7.69
CA SER A 103 -1.37 30.06 7.95
C SER A 103 -2.24 30.09 6.69
N GLY A 104 -1.64 30.04 5.49
CA GLY A 104 -2.38 30.13 4.21
C GLY A 104 -2.96 31.53 3.93
N ALA A 105 -2.69 32.52 4.79
CA ALA A 105 -3.17 33.89 4.66
C ALA A 105 -2.46 34.68 3.55
N GLY A 106 -1.39 34.14 2.97
CA GLY A 106 -0.61 34.75 1.88
C GLY A 106 -0.91 34.20 0.47
N ALA A 107 -1.97 33.40 0.27
CA ALA A 107 -2.29 32.78 -1.02
C ALA A 107 -2.59 33.80 -2.14
N ASP A 108 -2.92 35.03 -1.77
CA ASP A 108 -3.35 36.10 -2.67
C ASP A 108 -2.19 37.00 -3.13
N VAL A 109 -1.00 36.83 -2.54
CA VAL A 109 0.20 37.59 -2.86
C VAL A 109 1.01 36.80 -3.88
N ALA A 110 1.39 37.44 -4.99
CA ALA A 110 2.25 36.84 -5.99
C ALA A 110 3.62 36.50 -5.35
N MET A 111 3.80 35.25 -4.94
CA MET A 111 5.03 34.79 -4.32
C MET A 111 6.12 34.64 -5.38
N SER A 112 7.25 35.29 -5.14
CA SER A 112 8.46 35.11 -5.90
C SER A 112 9.28 33.96 -5.33
N ILE A 113 10.06 33.28 -6.18
CA ILE A 113 11.01 32.26 -5.73
C ILE A 113 12.05 32.82 -4.74
N PHE A 114 12.31 34.13 -4.79
CA PHE A 114 13.27 34.81 -3.92
C PHE A 114 12.71 35.13 -2.52
N ASP A 115 11.42 34.88 -2.27
CA ASP A 115 10.79 35.11 -0.97
C ASP A 115 10.98 33.93 0.00
N PHE A 116 11.55 32.81 -0.48
CA PHE A 116 11.77 31.60 0.29
C PHE A 116 13.23 31.49 0.75
N ASP A 117 13.41 30.92 1.94
CA ASP A 117 14.73 30.52 2.43
C ASP A 117 15.33 29.43 1.52
N GLU A 118 16.57 29.61 1.10
CA GLU A 118 17.24 28.70 0.14
C GLU A 118 17.38 27.26 0.68
N GLU A 119 17.60 27.10 1.99
CA GLU A 119 17.69 25.80 2.64
C GLU A 119 16.31 25.14 2.72
N GLU A 120 15.26 25.92 2.96
CA GLU A 120 13.88 25.45 2.89
C GLU A 120 13.52 24.95 1.49
N VAL A 121 13.86 25.71 0.44
CA VAL A 121 13.65 25.31 -0.95
C VAL A 121 14.37 23.99 -1.23
N ALA A 122 15.65 23.88 -0.87
CA ALA A 122 16.43 22.66 -1.04
C ALA A 122 15.80 21.47 -0.31
N ARG A 123 15.34 21.68 0.94
CA ARG A 123 14.73 20.62 1.76
C ARG A 123 13.41 20.14 1.18
N GLN A 124 12.54 21.05 0.73
CA GLN A 124 11.26 20.70 0.13
C GLN A 124 11.42 20.04 -1.23
N LEU A 125 12.37 20.51 -2.07
CA LEU A 125 12.71 19.86 -3.32
C LEU A 125 13.21 18.42 -3.08
N THR A 126 14.11 18.22 -2.11
CA THR A 126 14.59 16.90 -1.74
C THR A 126 13.46 15.98 -1.26
N LEU A 127 12.55 16.50 -0.42
CA LEU A 127 11.38 15.74 0.03
C LEU A 127 10.45 15.38 -1.14
N ARG A 128 10.25 16.30 -2.09
CA ARG A 128 9.39 16.07 -3.24
C ARG A 128 10.00 15.06 -4.19
N GLU A 129 11.29 15.19 -4.49
CA GLU A 129 12.06 14.25 -5.29
C GLU A 129 12.03 12.84 -4.66
N PHE A 130 12.24 12.75 -3.35
CA PHE A 130 12.09 11.49 -2.62
C PHE A 130 10.70 10.87 -2.72
N LEU A 131 9.64 11.64 -2.96
CA LEU A 131 8.29 11.11 -3.14
C LEU A 131 7.99 10.72 -4.60
N LEU A 132 8.76 11.23 -5.56
CA LEU A 132 8.64 10.86 -6.97
C LEU A 132 9.35 9.53 -7.27
N TYR A 133 10.39 9.20 -6.51
CA TYR A 133 11.15 7.95 -6.59
C TYR A 133 10.79 6.99 -5.44
#